data_AF-A0A0K2B046-F1
#
_entry.id   AF-A0A0K2B046-F1
#
_cell.length_a   1.000
_cell.length_b   1.000
_cell.length_c   1.000
_cell.angle_alpha   90.00
_cell.angle_beta   90.00
_cell.angle_gamma   90.00
#
_symmetry.space_group_name_H-M   'P 1'
#
loop_
_entity.id
_entity.type
_entity.pdbx_description
1 polymer ?
#
loop_
_entity_poly.entity_id
_entity_poly.type
_entity_poly.pdbx_seq_one_letter_code
_entity_poly.pdbx_strand_id
1 'polypeptide(L)'
;MSPSSLLPCSRRRFVRRGSTAARAALLLSALAAVLVAGCSDADEPDRSGSDEGKATVSAPTGASFPPNPPAAAGCAGKTLDHRDIRHPDLGPVRVFLVRRPASEQPAGCVAAVTGSGRALAPVEVDANWTMEGALRFAAPATDSTRNVFVTYNPGRYDGVLVLVPTADGFADIGWKSADDYYSGGRFAFYYARPVGPGEDGEYAIVHSIKGCDPSCAEGATSKVILRWDGRDYLPTG
;
A
#
# COMPACT_ATOMS: atom_id res chain seq x y z
N MET A 1 -39.94 -32.42 -38.91
CA MET A 1 -39.64 -33.08 -37.62
C MET A 1 -39.33 -31.98 -36.62
N SER A 2 -40.30 -31.69 -35.76
CA SER A 2 -40.22 -30.70 -34.68
C SER A 2 -40.63 -31.40 -33.39
N PRO A 3 -39.98 -31.14 -32.26
CA PRO A 3 -40.58 -31.38 -30.98
C PRO A 3 -40.78 -30.06 -30.22
N SER A 4 -42.05 -29.80 -29.92
CA SER A 4 -42.50 -28.95 -28.81
C SER A 4 -42.26 -29.65 -27.47
N SER A 5 -41.94 -28.91 -26.41
CA SER A 5 -42.14 -29.27 -24.99
C SER A 5 -41.86 -28.01 -24.14
N LEU A 6 -42.87 -27.30 -23.63
CA LEU A 6 -43.62 -27.49 -22.37
C LEU A 6 -42.84 -27.06 -21.10
N LEU A 7 -43.35 -25.99 -20.49
CA LEU A 7 -43.10 -25.48 -19.13
C LEU A 7 -43.49 -26.53 -18.06
N PRO A 8 -43.00 -26.35 -16.82
CA PRO A 8 -43.94 -26.36 -15.71
C PRO A 8 -43.79 -25.15 -14.77
N CYS A 9 -44.97 -24.64 -14.42
CA CYS A 9 -45.25 -23.76 -13.29
C CYS A 9 -44.81 -24.38 -11.95
N SER A 10 -44.32 -23.56 -11.03
CA SER A 10 -44.61 -23.75 -9.61
C SER A 10 -44.94 -22.42 -8.95
N ARG A 11 -46.04 -22.41 -8.21
CA ARG A 11 -46.67 -21.26 -7.55
C ARG A 11 -46.89 -21.63 -6.08
N ARG A 12 -46.76 -20.61 -5.22
CA ARG A 12 -47.34 -20.46 -3.85
C ARG A 12 -46.53 -21.13 -2.72
N ARG A 13 -46.36 -20.55 -1.52
CA ARG A 13 -47.14 -19.55 -0.78
C ARG A 13 -46.29 -18.89 0.33
N PHE A 14 -46.59 -17.62 0.56
CA PHE A 14 -46.47 -16.79 1.77
C PHE A 14 -46.12 -17.45 3.11
N VAL A 15 -45.14 -16.87 3.81
CA VAL A 15 -45.27 -16.53 5.24
C VAL A 15 -44.88 -15.06 5.42
N ARG A 16 -45.84 -14.29 5.93
CA ARG A 16 -45.72 -12.90 6.32
C ARG A 16 -45.79 -12.88 7.85
N ARG A 17 -44.79 -12.32 8.51
CA ARG A 17 -44.96 -11.76 9.85
C ARG A 17 -44.14 -10.48 9.93
N GLY A 18 -44.85 -9.35 10.05
CA GLY A 18 -44.29 -8.13 10.63
C GLY A 18 -43.96 -8.35 12.11
N SER A 19 -43.39 -7.40 12.83
CA SER A 19 -43.60 -5.96 12.74
C SER A 19 -42.57 -5.23 13.61
N THR A 20 -42.44 -3.92 13.33
CA THR A 20 -42.24 -2.80 14.30
C THR A 20 -40.88 -2.68 14.98
N ALA A 21 -40.29 -1.50 15.21
CA ALA A 21 -40.73 -0.12 14.99
C ALA A 21 -39.49 0.80 14.90
N ALA A 22 -39.73 1.96 14.28
CA ALA A 22 -38.86 3.13 14.27
C ALA A 22 -38.68 3.75 15.67
N ARG A 23 -37.53 4.43 15.86
CA ARG A 23 -37.33 5.71 16.57
C ARG A 23 -35.84 6.03 16.52
N ALA A 24 -35.42 7.08 15.81
CA ALA A 24 -35.47 8.50 16.16
C ALA A 24 -34.15 8.98 16.80
N ALA A 25 -33.72 10.14 16.30
CA ALA A 25 -32.44 10.83 16.46
C ALA A 25 -31.99 11.11 17.91
N LEU A 26 -30.70 11.44 18.05
CA LEU A 26 -30.28 12.68 18.72
C LEU A 26 -28.83 13.03 18.34
N LEU A 27 -28.71 14.14 17.61
CA LEU A 27 -27.51 14.98 17.50
C LEU A 27 -27.30 15.66 18.86
N LEU A 28 -26.08 15.61 19.38
CA LEU A 28 -25.61 16.56 20.38
C LEU A 28 -24.21 17.03 20.00
N SER A 29 -24.18 18.27 19.53
CA SER A 29 -23.00 19.11 19.39
C SER A 29 -22.45 19.46 20.77
N ALA A 30 -21.14 19.44 20.93
CA ALA A 30 -20.46 20.17 22.00
C ALA A 30 -19.23 20.87 21.42
N LEU A 31 -19.37 22.17 21.21
CA LEU A 31 -18.26 23.11 21.10
C LEU A 31 -17.56 23.18 22.47
N ALA A 32 -16.23 23.17 22.46
CA ALA A 32 -15.46 23.84 23.49
C ALA A 32 -14.36 24.65 22.78
N ALA A 33 -14.59 25.96 22.72
CA ALA A 33 -13.57 26.95 22.40
C ALA A 33 -12.78 27.24 23.67
N VAL A 34 -11.45 27.19 23.59
CA VAL A 34 -10.57 27.89 24.53
C VAL A 34 -9.62 28.74 23.70
N LEU A 35 -9.91 30.05 23.72
CA LEU A 35 -8.98 31.09 23.35
C LEU A 35 -8.19 31.46 24.62
N VAL A 36 -6.87 31.41 24.55
CA VAL A 36 -6.02 32.28 25.37
C VAL A 36 -5.04 32.96 24.42
N ALA A 37 -5.27 34.25 24.22
CA ALA A 37 -4.32 35.18 23.63
C ALA A 37 -3.35 35.65 24.73
N GLY A 38 -2.08 35.77 24.38
CA GLY A 38 -1.05 36.38 25.22
C GLY A 38 0.16 36.72 24.36
N CYS A 39 0.21 37.96 23.87
CA CYS A 39 1.38 38.57 23.23
C CYS A 39 2.11 39.40 24.29
N SER A 40 3.43 39.26 24.39
CA SER A 40 4.35 40.38 24.63
C SER A 40 5.80 39.97 24.39
N ASP A 41 6.55 40.95 23.90
CA ASP A 41 7.79 40.92 23.12
C ASP A 41 9.10 40.60 23.87
N ALA A 42 10.07 40.18 23.04
CA ALA A 42 11.50 40.49 23.02
C ALA A 42 12.35 40.37 24.31
N ASP A 43 13.29 39.43 24.30
CA ASP A 43 14.73 39.79 24.23
C ASP A 43 15.56 38.56 23.79
N GLU A 44 16.42 38.77 22.79
CA GLU A 44 17.49 37.86 22.35
C GLU A 44 18.60 37.82 23.43
N PRO A 45 19.38 36.74 23.58
CA PRO A 45 20.46 36.54 22.62
C PRO A 45 20.89 35.08 22.33
N ASP A 46 21.74 35.01 21.31
CA ASP A 46 22.74 33.98 21.02
C ASP A 46 22.32 32.70 20.30
N ARG A 47 22.52 32.79 18.98
CA ARG A 47 23.10 31.78 18.08
C ARG A 47 23.61 30.50 18.77
N SER A 48 22.90 29.41 18.54
CA SER A 48 23.49 28.12 18.26
C SER A 48 22.47 27.28 17.50
N GLY A 49 22.47 27.42 16.17
CA GLY A 49 21.67 26.58 15.28
C GLY A 49 22.23 25.15 15.29
N SER A 50 21.74 24.34 16.22
CA SER A 50 21.78 22.89 16.08
C SER A 50 20.76 22.51 15.02
N ASP A 51 21.23 21.84 13.96
CA ASP A 51 20.38 21.24 12.94
C ASP A 51 19.21 20.49 13.60
N GLU A 52 18.01 20.99 13.38
CA GLU A 52 16.76 20.28 13.66
C GLU A 52 16.75 19.02 12.79
N GLY A 53 17.22 17.93 13.38
CA GLY A 53 16.97 16.59 12.88
C GLY A 53 15.47 16.41 12.75
N LYS A 54 14.98 16.43 11.50
CA LYS A 54 13.64 15.98 11.13
C LYS A 54 13.34 14.70 11.90
N ALA A 55 12.39 14.77 12.83
CA ALA A 55 12.04 13.67 13.71
C ALA A 55 11.68 12.43 12.87
N THR A 56 12.64 11.53 12.74
CA THR A 56 12.40 10.18 12.28
C THR A 56 11.48 9.56 13.33
N VAL A 57 10.25 9.24 12.94
CA VAL A 57 9.34 8.44 13.76
C VAL A 57 10.10 7.18 14.16
N SER A 58 10.51 7.12 15.42
CA SER A 58 11.38 6.06 15.92
C SER A 58 10.65 4.72 15.84
N ALA A 59 11.37 3.69 15.42
CA ALA A 59 10.86 2.32 15.35
C ALA A 59 10.30 1.87 16.73
N PRO A 60 9.29 0.98 16.77
CA PRO A 60 8.68 0.55 18.03
C PRO A 60 9.70 -0.14 18.93
N THR A 61 9.90 0.39 20.14
CA THR A 61 10.75 -0.22 21.15
C THR A 61 9.98 -1.38 21.80
N GLY A 62 10.37 -2.63 21.52
CA GLY A 62 9.87 -3.81 22.24
C GLY A 62 9.64 -5.08 21.41
N ALA A 63 9.56 -4.99 20.08
CA ALA A 63 9.45 -6.17 19.22
C ALA A 63 10.85 -6.67 18.81
N SER A 64 11.18 -7.91 19.15
CA SER A 64 12.39 -8.58 18.65
C SER A 64 12.06 -9.32 17.36
N PHE A 65 12.44 -8.75 16.23
CA PHE A 65 12.24 -9.39 14.93
C PHE A 65 13.44 -10.24 14.53
N PRO A 66 13.23 -11.35 13.80
CA PRO A 66 14.33 -12.09 13.21
C PRO A 66 15.06 -11.22 12.16
N PRO A 67 16.36 -11.44 11.94
CA PRO A 67 17.12 -10.72 10.92
C PRO A 67 16.74 -11.13 9.49
N ASN A 68 16.09 -12.29 9.33
CA ASN A 68 15.62 -12.84 8.06
C ASN A 68 14.16 -13.29 8.21
N PRO A 69 13.37 -13.31 7.12
CA PRO A 69 12.01 -13.83 7.18
C PRO A 69 12.02 -15.33 7.55
N PRO A 70 11.10 -15.78 8.44
CA PRO A 70 10.95 -17.20 8.75
C PRO A 70 10.43 -17.94 7.52
N ALA A 71 10.68 -19.26 7.44
CA ALA A 71 10.23 -20.08 6.32
C ALA A 71 8.71 -19.98 6.04
N ALA A 72 7.91 -19.83 7.10
CA ALA A 72 6.46 -19.64 7.01
C ALA A 72 6.03 -18.37 6.25
N ALA A 73 6.93 -17.40 6.04
CA ALA A 73 6.65 -16.20 5.26
C ALA A 73 6.71 -16.42 3.74
N GLY A 74 7.09 -17.61 3.26
CA GLY A 74 7.03 -17.94 1.82
C GLY A 74 8.01 -17.17 0.93
N CYS A 75 8.96 -16.42 1.49
CA CYS A 75 10.02 -15.72 0.76
C CYS A 75 11.39 -16.32 1.12
N ALA A 76 11.75 -17.48 0.55
CA ALA A 76 13.09 -18.02 0.69
C ALA A 76 14.08 -17.20 -0.16
N GLY A 77 15.29 -16.96 0.35
CA GLY A 77 16.33 -16.26 -0.39
C GLY A 77 17.18 -15.31 0.44
N LYS A 78 17.87 -14.40 -0.25
CA LYS A 78 18.72 -13.39 0.37
C LYS A 78 17.89 -12.16 0.74
N THR A 79 17.83 -11.82 2.02
CA THR A 79 17.30 -10.53 2.48
C THR A 79 18.16 -9.40 1.91
N LEU A 80 17.52 -8.49 1.17
CA LEU A 80 18.14 -7.30 0.60
C LEU A 80 18.06 -6.12 1.57
N ASP A 81 16.88 -5.93 2.15
CA ASP A 81 16.58 -4.83 3.07
C ASP A 81 15.38 -5.21 3.96
N HIS A 82 15.20 -4.49 5.07
CA HIS A 82 14.01 -4.60 5.90
C HIS A 82 13.62 -3.26 6.55
N ARG A 83 12.34 -3.09 6.86
CA ARG A 83 11.84 -1.94 7.61
C ARG A 83 10.89 -2.38 8.71
N ASP A 84 11.09 -1.79 9.88
CA ASP A 84 10.17 -1.93 10.99
C ASP A 84 9.14 -0.81 10.88
N ILE A 85 7.88 -1.21 10.71
CA ILE A 85 6.76 -0.30 10.57
C ILE A 85 5.79 -0.46 11.74
N ARG A 86 4.94 0.55 11.93
CA ARG A 86 3.82 0.49 12.87
C ARG A 86 2.52 0.23 12.11
N HIS A 87 2.11 -1.03 12.08
CA HIS A 87 0.83 -1.43 11.51
C HIS A 87 -0.32 -0.97 12.43
N PRO A 88 -1.41 -0.38 11.89
CA PRO A 88 -2.56 0.09 12.67
C PRO A 88 -3.18 -0.98 13.57
N ASP A 89 -3.46 -2.16 13.02
CA ASP A 89 -4.14 -3.23 13.77
C ASP A 89 -3.19 -4.26 14.42
N LEU A 90 -2.08 -4.59 13.75
CA LEU A 90 -1.15 -5.63 14.19
C LEU A 90 0.01 -5.12 15.07
N GLY A 91 0.13 -3.80 15.25
CA GLY A 91 1.23 -3.20 15.98
C GLY A 91 2.57 -3.28 15.21
N PRO A 92 3.70 -3.58 15.85
CA PRO A 92 4.98 -3.68 15.16
C PRO A 92 4.96 -4.78 14.07
N VAL A 93 5.42 -4.44 12.86
CA VAL A 93 5.62 -5.40 11.76
C VAL A 93 6.97 -5.11 11.11
N ARG A 94 7.77 -6.15 10.84
CA ARG A 94 8.95 -6.06 9.97
C ARG A 94 8.60 -6.52 8.58
N VAL A 95 8.83 -5.66 7.60
CA VAL A 95 8.71 -5.96 6.17
C VAL A 95 10.10 -6.20 5.61
N PHE A 96 10.28 -7.27 4.84
CA PHE A 96 11.52 -7.69 4.23
C PHE A 96 11.41 -7.61 2.70
N LEU A 97 12.49 -7.19 2.04
CA LEU A 97 12.68 -7.35 0.61
C LEU A 97 13.66 -8.50 0.41
N VAL A 98 13.26 -9.49 -0.38
CA VAL A 98 14.02 -10.73 -0.56
C VAL A 98 14.30 -10.95 -2.04
N ARG A 99 15.55 -11.28 -2.35
CA ARG A 99 15.96 -11.84 -3.63
C ARG A 99 15.89 -13.35 -3.55
N ARG A 100 15.00 -13.97 -4.33
CA ARG A 100 14.89 -15.42 -4.42
C ARG A 100 16.09 -16.04 -5.14
N PRO A 101 16.36 -17.34 -4.94
CA PRO A 101 17.32 -18.08 -5.75
C PRO A 101 16.99 -18.00 -7.25
N ALA A 102 17.99 -18.07 -8.12
CA ALA A 102 17.79 -17.96 -9.57
C ALA A 102 16.92 -19.07 -10.19
N SER A 103 16.70 -20.17 -9.47
CA SER A 103 15.82 -21.28 -9.85
C SER A 103 14.34 -21.03 -9.52
N GLU A 104 14.02 -19.97 -8.78
CA GLU A 104 12.67 -19.64 -8.34
C GLU A 104 12.16 -18.41 -9.08
N GLN A 105 10.90 -18.46 -9.51
CA GLN A 105 10.18 -17.34 -10.09
C GLN A 105 8.91 -17.05 -9.28
N PRO A 106 8.50 -15.78 -9.16
CA PRO A 106 9.21 -14.58 -9.61
C PRO A 106 10.50 -14.32 -8.80
N ALA A 107 11.45 -13.55 -9.35
CA ALA A 107 12.80 -13.44 -8.78
C ALA A 107 12.87 -12.67 -7.44
N GLY A 108 11.86 -11.86 -7.13
CA GLY A 108 11.74 -11.06 -5.91
C GLY A 108 10.53 -11.45 -5.05
N CYS A 109 10.59 -11.08 -3.77
CA CYS A 109 9.53 -11.38 -2.81
C CYS A 109 9.53 -10.34 -1.68
N VAL A 110 8.35 -9.89 -1.28
CA VAL A 110 8.13 -9.05 -0.11
C VAL A 110 7.48 -9.90 0.97
N ALA A 111 8.19 -10.10 2.08
CA ALA A 111 7.67 -10.82 3.24
C ALA A 111 7.34 -9.83 4.36
N ALA A 112 6.39 -10.17 5.21
CA ALA A 112 6.12 -9.41 6.42
C ALA A 112 5.88 -10.32 7.63
N VAL A 113 6.36 -9.89 8.80
CA VAL A 113 6.27 -10.64 10.05
C VAL A 113 5.85 -9.69 11.15
N THR A 114 4.82 -10.07 11.92
CA THR A 114 4.35 -9.30 13.06
C THR A 114 5.29 -9.41 14.26
N GLY A 115 5.18 -8.50 15.22
CA GLY A 115 6.01 -8.50 16.44
C GLY A 115 5.85 -9.76 17.31
N SER A 116 4.79 -10.55 17.11
CA SER A 116 4.59 -11.85 17.74
C SER A 116 5.27 -13.02 16.99
N GLY A 117 5.90 -12.74 15.84
CA GLY A 117 6.53 -13.75 14.98
C GLY A 117 5.60 -14.38 13.94
N ARG A 118 4.32 -14.00 13.89
CA ARG A 118 3.38 -14.48 12.85
C ARG A 118 3.80 -13.93 11.48
N ALA A 119 4.01 -14.83 10.52
CA ALA A 119 4.20 -14.49 9.12
C ALA A 119 2.88 -14.06 8.46
N LEU A 120 2.94 -13.02 7.63
CA LEU A 120 1.82 -12.56 6.79
C LEU A 120 1.97 -13.11 5.37
N ALA A 121 0.90 -13.03 4.59
CA ALA A 121 0.94 -13.43 3.19
C ALA A 121 2.03 -12.65 2.42
N PRO A 122 2.92 -13.33 1.68
CA PRO A 122 3.95 -12.65 0.91
C PRO A 122 3.36 -11.99 -0.34
N VAL A 123 4.06 -10.99 -0.84
CA VAL A 123 3.86 -10.45 -2.18
C VAL A 123 5.03 -10.88 -3.03
N GLU A 124 4.81 -11.87 -3.88
CA GLU A 124 5.81 -12.28 -4.88
C GLU A 124 5.87 -11.22 -5.98
N VAL A 125 7.05 -10.85 -6.48
CA VAL A 125 7.21 -9.80 -7.51
C VAL A 125 8.47 -10.03 -8.33
N ASP A 126 8.39 -9.88 -9.65
CA ASP A 126 9.59 -10.01 -10.46
C ASP A 126 10.49 -8.78 -10.36
N ALA A 127 11.79 -9.05 -10.37
CA ALA A 127 12.83 -8.04 -10.20
C ALA A 127 14.06 -8.46 -11.03
N ASN A 128 14.43 -7.62 -11.99
CA ASN A 128 15.59 -7.86 -12.81
C ASN A 128 16.85 -7.38 -12.09
N TRP A 129 17.59 -8.32 -11.50
CA TRP A 129 18.79 -8.04 -10.71
C TRP A 129 19.97 -7.45 -11.48
N THR A 130 19.89 -7.31 -12.81
CA THR A 130 20.87 -6.53 -13.58
C THR A 130 20.59 -5.02 -13.51
N MET A 131 19.40 -4.63 -13.09
CA MET A 131 19.01 -3.24 -12.88
C MET A 131 19.42 -2.76 -11.48
N GLU A 132 19.89 -1.52 -11.40
CA GLU A 132 20.13 -0.88 -10.11
C GLU A 132 18.80 -0.71 -9.36
N GLY A 133 18.79 -1.05 -8.07
CA GLY A 133 17.61 -0.86 -7.23
C GLY A 133 16.39 -1.65 -7.66
N ALA A 134 16.58 -2.82 -8.27
CA ALA A 134 15.51 -3.67 -8.83
C ALA A 134 14.38 -4.02 -7.85
N LEU A 135 14.65 -3.99 -6.54
CA LEU A 135 13.64 -4.04 -5.50
C LEU A 135 14.12 -3.23 -4.28
N ARG A 136 13.38 -2.19 -3.89
CA ARG A 136 13.77 -1.27 -2.81
C ARG A 136 12.56 -0.63 -2.13
N PHE A 137 12.68 -0.24 -0.88
CA PHE A 137 11.69 0.63 -0.25
C PHE A 137 11.76 2.04 -0.85
N ALA A 138 10.63 2.75 -0.86
CA ALA A 138 10.67 4.20 -0.98
C ALA A 138 11.41 4.83 0.22
N ALA A 139 11.80 6.09 0.08
CA ALA A 139 12.46 6.85 1.14
C ALA A 139 11.67 8.13 1.42
N PRO A 140 10.96 8.22 2.57
CA PRO A 140 10.71 7.17 3.58
C PRO A 140 9.89 5.97 3.06
N ALA A 141 9.96 4.84 3.77
CA ALA A 141 9.22 3.62 3.39
C ALA A 141 7.71 3.73 3.60
N THR A 142 7.28 4.63 4.49
CA THR A 142 5.88 4.91 4.83
C THR A 142 5.61 6.41 4.83
N ASP A 143 4.35 6.78 4.69
CA ASP A 143 3.86 8.15 4.75
C ASP A 143 2.80 8.33 5.85
N SER A 144 2.09 9.47 5.87
CA SER A 144 1.05 9.76 6.86
C SER A 144 -0.15 8.79 6.78
N THR A 145 -0.37 8.15 5.63
CA THR A 145 -1.41 7.12 5.44
C THR A 145 -1.06 5.78 6.09
N ARG A 146 0.20 5.60 6.51
CA ARG A 146 0.78 4.34 7.04
C ARG A 146 0.87 3.21 6.02
N ASN A 147 0.65 3.49 4.74
CA ASN A 147 0.96 2.57 3.66
C ASN A 147 2.47 2.36 3.55
N VAL A 148 2.91 1.18 3.11
CA VAL A 148 4.33 0.91 2.80
C VAL A 148 4.54 0.92 1.30
N PHE A 149 5.56 1.63 0.84
CA PHE A 149 5.86 1.78 -0.58
C PHE A 149 7.12 1.02 -0.95
N VAL A 150 7.01 0.14 -1.94
CA VAL A 150 8.11 -0.63 -2.49
C VAL A 150 8.20 -0.34 -3.99
N THR A 151 9.38 0.03 -4.46
CA THR A 151 9.67 0.15 -5.89
C THR A 151 10.29 -1.15 -6.39
N TYR A 152 9.83 -1.63 -7.54
CA TYR A 152 10.38 -2.81 -8.22
C TYR A 152 10.71 -2.47 -9.68
N ASN A 153 11.67 -3.16 -10.30
CA ASN A 153 11.96 -3.05 -11.72
C ASN A 153 12.12 -4.45 -12.33
N PRO A 154 11.16 -4.93 -13.13
CA PRO A 154 11.21 -6.25 -13.75
C PRO A 154 12.04 -6.26 -15.06
N GLY A 155 12.72 -5.17 -15.41
CA GLY A 155 13.68 -5.12 -16.52
C GLY A 155 13.48 -4.01 -17.54
N ARG A 156 12.50 -3.11 -17.36
CA ARG A 156 12.28 -2.00 -18.29
C ARG A 156 11.91 -0.69 -17.61
N TYR A 157 10.80 -0.68 -16.87
CA TYR A 157 10.37 0.49 -16.11
C TYR A 157 10.19 0.12 -14.65
N ASP A 158 10.38 1.11 -13.78
CA ASP A 158 10.03 0.97 -12.37
C ASP A 158 8.51 0.82 -12.23
N GLY A 159 8.09 0.05 -11.24
CA GLY A 159 6.74 -0.03 -10.73
C GLY A 159 6.71 0.17 -9.22
N VAL A 160 5.51 0.37 -8.68
CA VAL A 160 5.26 0.66 -7.26
C VAL A 160 4.28 -0.36 -6.71
N LEU A 161 4.67 -1.04 -5.64
CA LEU A 161 3.75 -1.78 -4.78
C LEU A 161 3.41 -0.92 -3.57
N VAL A 162 2.14 -0.89 -3.21
CA VAL A 162 1.65 -0.23 -1.99
C VAL A 162 1.05 -1.28 -1.06
N LEU A 163 1.71 -1.54 0.06
CA LEU A 163 1.17 -2.42 1.09
C LEU A 163 0.22 -1.61 1.95
N VAL A 164 -1.07 -1.73 1.66
CA VAL A 164 -2.15 -1.06 2.39
C VAL A 164 -2.53 -1.90 3.61
N PRO A 165 -2.42 -1.37 4.85
CA PRO A 165 -2.78 -2.11 6.05
C PRO A 165 -4.26 -2.56 6.08
N THR A 166 -4.49 -3.74 6.65
CA THR A 166 -5.80 -4.34 6.92
C THR A 166 -5.76 -5.03 8.28
N ALA A 167 -6.91 -5.37 8.86
CA ALA A 167 -6.96 -6.02 10.17
C ALA A 167 -6.09 -7.29 10.28
N ASP A 168 -5.89 -8.03 9.19
CA ASP A 168 -5.18 -9.30 9.17
C ASP A 168 -3.76 -9.23 8.59
N GLY A 169 -3.36 -8.11 8.00
CA GLY A 169 -2.08 -7.95 7.31
C GLY A 169 -2.16 -6.83 6.28
N PHE A 170 -1.76 -7.11 5.05
CA PHE A 170 -1.89 -6.13 3.96
C PHE A 170 -2.97 -6.53 2.97
N ALA A 171 -3.58 -5.53 2.35
CA ALA A 171 -4.57 -5.74 1.31
C ALA A 171 -3.94 -6.49 0.12
N ASP A 172 -4.76 -7.30 -0.54
CA ASP A 172 -4.39 -7.92 -1.80
C ASP A 172 -4.00 -6.83 -2.81
N ILE A 173 -2.79 -6.94 -3.37
CA ILE A 173 -2.25 -6.01 -4.36
C ILE A 173 -3.01 -6.07 -5.68
N GLY A 174 -3.84 -7.09 -5.90
CA GLY A 174 -4.74 -7.25 -7.02
C GLY A 174 -4.09 -7.87 -8.26
N TRP A 175 -3.02 -8.65 -8.08
CA TRP A 175 -2.48 -9.51 -9.14
C TRP A 175 -3.25 -10.83 -9.17
N LYS A 176 -3.50 -11.37 -10.36
CA LYS A 176 -4.09 -12.70 -10.53
C LYS A 176 -3.00 -13.77 -10.59
N SER A 177 -1.81 -13.42 -11.05
CA SER A 177 -0.59 -14.23 -10.92
C SER A 177 0.64 -13.35 -10.73
N ALA A 178 1.74 -13.97 -10.31
CA ALA A 178 3.05 -13.33 -10.22
C ALA A 178 3.61 -12.84 -11.57
N ASP A 179 2.94 -13.08 -12.70
CA ASP A 179 3.35 -12.56 -14.02
C ASP A 179 2.66 -11.23 -14.38
N ASP A 180 1.68 -10.80 -13.57
CA ASP A 180 0.90 -9.58 -13.81
C ASP A 180 1.66 -8.29 -13.46
N TYR A 181 2.94 -8.38 -13.08
CA TYR A 181 3.74 -7.20 -12.69
C TYR A 181 3.93 -6.17 -13.81
N TYR A 182 3.71 -6.53 -15.09
CA TYR A 182 3.65 -5.59 -16.21
C TYR A 182 2.26 -4.97 -16.43
N SER A 183 1.20 -5.67 -16.04
CA SER A 183 -0.19 -5.23 -16.18
C SER A 183 -0.65 -4.38 -15.00
N GLY A 184 0.00 -4.54 -13.84
CA GLY A 184 -0.39 -3.94 -12.59
C GLY A 184 -1.54 -4.67 -11.89
N GLY A 185 -1.94 -4.13 -10.75
CA GLY A 185 -3.02 -4.58 -9.90
C GLY A 185 -3.64 -3.39 -9.17
N ARG A 186 -4.52 -3.66 -8.21
CA ARG A 186 -5.18 -2.61 -7.41
C ARG A 186 -4.18 -1.71 -6.67
N PHE A 187 -3.13 -2.29 -6.08
CA PHE A 187 -2.08 -1.58 -5.34
C PHE A 187 -0.69 -1.86 -5.90
N ALA A 188 -0.64 -2.18 -7.20
CA ALA A 188 0.58 -2.48 -7.91
C ALA A 188 0.56 -1.75 -9.26
N PHE A 189 1.43 -0.77 -9.41
CA PHE A 189 1.42 0.14 -10.55
C PHE A 189 2.70 -0.07 -11.36
N TYR A 190 2.57 -0.56 -12.59
CA TYR A 190 3.72 -0.65 -13.48
C TYR A 190 3.95 0.67 -14.22
N TYR A 191 5.18 0.91 -14.65
CA TYR A 191 5.60 2.18 -15.27
C TYR A 191 5.21 3.41 -14.42
N ALA A 192 5.48 3.29 -13.12
CA ALA A 192 5.07 4.24 -12.12
C ALA A 192 6.20 4.53 -11.13
N ARG A 193 6.10 5.67 -10.44
CA ARG A 193 7.02 6.03 -9.36
C ARG A 193 6.28 6.74 -8.23
N PRO A 194 6.68 6.54 -6.96
CA PRO A 194 6.18 7.36 -5.87
C PRO A 194 6.78 8.77 -5.95
N VAL A 195 6.00 9.78 -5.59
CA VAL A 195 6.42 11.19 -5.48
C VAL A 195 5.96 11.73 -4.14
N GLY A 196 6.90 12.22 -3.34
CA GLY A 196 6.63 12.71 -2.00
C GLY A 196 7.41 11.97 -0.91
N PRO A 197 6.88 11.90 0.33
CA PRO A 197 5.59 12.45 0.73
C PRO A 197 5.53 13.97 0.54
N GLY A 198 4.37 14.51 0.15
CA GLY A 198 4.15 15.94 -0.09
C GLY A 198 4.00 16.75 1.20
N GLU A 199 3.51 17.99 1.09
CA GLU A 199 3.16 18.84 2.25
C GLU A 199 2.02 18.24 3.09
N ASP A 200 1.15 17.46 2.45
CA ASP A 200 0.11 16.63 3.06
C ASP A 200 0.68 15.40 3.81
N GLY A 201 1.97 15.15 3.68
CA GLY A 201 2.65 14.00 4.26
C GLY A 201 2.29 12.69 3.57
N GLU A 202 1.65 12.72 2.39
CA GLU A 202 1.24 11.55 1.61
C GLU A 202 2.07 11.39 0.33
N TYR A 203 2.32 10.15 -0.08
CA TYR A 203 2.84 9.88 -1.42
C TYR A 203 1.73 10.03 -2.46
N ALA A 204 2.06 10.68 -3.57
CA ALA A 204 1.35 10.50 -4.83
C ALA A 204 2.06 9.45 -5.69
N ILE A 205 1.35 8.83 -6.62
CA ILE A 205 1.93 7.90 -7.60
C ILE A 205 1.81 8.53 -8.98
N VAL A 206 2.95 8.80 -9.61
CA VAL A 206 2.97 9.23 -11.01
C VAL A 206 3.02 7.98 -11.88
N HIS A 207 1.90 7.69 -12.54
CA HIS A 207 1.73 6.55 -13.45
C HIS A 207 1.85 7.04 -14.89
N SER A 208 2.75 6.42 -15.67
CA SER A 208 2.96 6.75 -17.08
C SER A 208 2.18 5.79 -17.97
N ILE A 209 1.30 6.34 -18.81
CA ILE A 209 0.48 5.59 -19.76
C ILE A 209 1.06 5.82 -21.16
N LYS A 210 1.49 4.74 -21.81
CA LYS A 210 1.97 4.82 -23.19
C LYS A 210 0.80 4.65 -24.16
N GLY A 211 0.49 5.70 -24.92
CA GLY A 211 -0.40 5.60 -26.06
C GLY A 211 0.25 4.73 -27.14
N CYS A 212 -0.56 3.90 -27.81
CA CYS A 212 -0.10 2.97 -28.84
C CYS A 212 -0.70 3.27 -30.22
N ASP A 213 -1.01 4.52 -30.48
CA ASP A 213 -1.54 4.99 -31.76
C ASP A 213 -0.57 6.02 -32.38
N PRO A 214 0.02 5.76 -33.57
CA PRO A 214 -0.17 4.59 -34.43
C PRO A 214 0.63 3.35 -34.00
N SER A 215 1.59 3.50 -33.08
CA SER A 215 2.34 2.38 -32.52
C SER A 215 2.74 2.65 -31.08
N CYS A 216 2.99 1.58 -30.29
CA CYS A 216 3.57 1.74 -28.97
C CYS A 216 5.03 2.24 -29.00
N ALA A 217 5.69 2.36 -30.15
CA ALA A 217 7.03 2.94 -30.24
C ALA A 217 6.95 4.47 -30.34
N GLU A 218 5.99 4.96 -31.12
CA GLU A 218 5.84 6.35 -31.53
C GLU A 218 4.75 7.12 -30.75
N GLY A 219 3.85 6.40 -30.07
CA GLY A 219 2.76 7.02 -29.34
C GLY A 219 3.21 7.81 -28.11
N ALA A 220 2.45 8.86 -27.80
CA ALA A 220 2.74 9.77 -26.70
C ALA A 220 2.67 9.06 -25.34
N THR A 221 3.52 9.48 -24.40
CA THR A 221 3.43 9.05 -23.00
C THR A 221 2.68 10.12 -22.21
N SER A 222 1.50 9.77 -21.72
CA SER A 222 0.73 10.59 -20.79
C SER A 222 1.13 10.24 -19.36
N LYS A 223 1.03 11.22 -18.45
CA LYS A 223 1.24 11.00 -17.01
C LYS A 223 -0.05 11.28 -16.28
N VAL A 224 -0.41 10.38 -15.37
CA VAL A 224 -1.53 10.54 -14.46
C VAL A 224 -0.98 10.53 -13.04
N ILE A 225 -1.43 11.48 -12.23
CA ILE A 225 -1.10 11.52 -10.81
C ILE A 225 -2.24 10.83 -10.07
N LEU A 226 -1.90 9.78 -9.32
CA LEU A 226 -2.82 9.07 -8.45
C LEU A 226 -2.61 9.54 -7.02
N ARG A 227 -3.69 9.84 -6.31
CA ARG A 227 -3.67 10.20 -4.89
C ARG A 227 -4.56 9.27 -4.08
N TRP A 228 -4.20 9.11 -2.81
CA TRP A 228 -4.94 8.32 -1.86
C TRP A 228 -6.27 9.01 -1.50
N ASP A 229 -7.38 8.27 -1.52
CA ASP A 229 -8.70 8.78 -1.11
C ASP A 229 -9.17 8.21 0.25
N GLY A 230 -8.28 7.52 0.96
CA GLY A 230 -8.61 6.74 2.16
C GLY A 230 -8.82 5.25 1.88
N ARG A 231 -8.90 4.83 0.62
CA ARG A 231 -9.17 3.44 0.22
C ARG A 231 -8.38 2.97 -0.99
N ASP A 232 -8.21 3.83 -1.99
CA ASP A 232 -7.59 3.54 -3.27
C ASP A 232 -6.74 4.72 -3.77
N TYR A 233 -5.84 4.45 -4.73
CA TYR A 233 -5.10 5.49 -5.44
C TYR A 233 -5.82 5.82 -6.75
N LEU A 234 -6.44 6.99 -6.80
CA LEU A 234 -7.28 7.40 -7.94
C LEU A 234 -6.68 8.61 -8.67
N PRO A 235 -6.89 8.72 -9.99
CA PRO A 235 -6.51 9.90 -10.75
C PRO A 235 -7.08 11.17 -10.14
N THR A 236 -6.23 12.15 -9.89
CA THR A 236 -6.68 13.52 -9.61
C THR A 236 -6.72 14.31 -10.92
N GLY A 237 -7.88 14.89 -11.21
CA GLY A 237 -8.11 15.77 -12.36
C GLY A 237 -7.37 17.09 -12.26
#